data_AF-A0A928XNT4-F1
#
_entry.id   AF-A0A928XNT4-F1
#
_cell.length_a   1.000
_cell.length_b   1.000
_cell.length_c   1.000
_cell.angle_alpha   90.00
_cell.angle_beta   90.00
_cell.angle_gamma   90.00
#
_symmetry.space_group_name_H-M   'P 1'
#
loop_
_entity.id
_entity.type
_entity.pdbx_description
1 polymer ?
#
loop_
_entity_poly.entity_id
_entity_poly.type
_entity_poly.pdbx_seq_one_letter_code
_entity_poly.pdbx_strand_id
1 'polypeptide(L)'
;MSRGTRTAPTAPVAPLLVGPDNAVAALGCSWREALALARSVGVPVVEVGERRLIPARQLAEALERGAAEPELDPEAAVLARLGRGRR
;
A
#
# COMPACT_ATOMS: atom_id res chain seq x y z
N MET A 1 4.80 13.00 -45.29
CA MET A 1 5.86 12.47 -44.41
C MET A 1 5.44 12.73 -42.96
N SER A 2 4.77 11.76 -42.34
CA SER A 2 4.15 11.96 -41.02
C SER A 2 5.17 11.73 -39.90
N ARG A 3 5.40 12.76 -39.08
CA ARG A 3 6.24 12.73 -37.88
C ARG A 3 5.78 11.61 -36.95
N GLY A 4 6.66 10.64 -36.70
CA GLY A 4 6.49 9.70 -35.60
C GLY A 4 6.45 10.46 -34.27
N THR A 5 5.36 10.30 -33.53
CA THR A 5 5.26 10.69 -32.13
C THR A 5 6.24 9.83 -31.33
N ARG A 6 7.44 10.37 -31.12
CA ARG A 6 8.45 9.77 -30.24
C ARG A 6 7.87 9.78 -28.83
N THR A 7 7.32 8.64 -28.38
CA THR A 7 7.05 8.36 -26.97
C THR A 7 8.34 8.64 -26.21
N ALA A 8 8.36 9.71 -25.42
CA ALA A 8 9.45 9.96 -24.51
C ALA A 8 9.57 8.73 -23.59
N PRO A 9 10.75 8.10 -23.46
CA PRO A 9 10.93 7.09 -22.44
C PRO A 9 10.62 7.77 -21.12
N THR A 10 9.59 7.28 -20.43
CA THR A 10 9.25 7.75 -19.09
C THR A 10 10.52 7.59 -18.26
N ALA A 11 11.14 8.71 -17.89
CA ALA A 11 12.28 8.68 -17.00
C ALA A 11 11.88 7.85 -15.77
N PRO A 12 12.69 6.88 -15.32
CA PRO A 12 12.35 6.10 -14.16
C PRO A 12 12.08 7.08 -13.03
N VAL A 13 10.81 7.14 -12.61
CA VAL A 13 10.41 7.98 -11.48
C VAL A 13 11.24 7.48 -10.31
N ALA A 14 12.14 8.32 -9.80
CA ALA A 14 12.97 7.96 -8.66
C ALA A 14 12.05 7.40 -7.57
N PRO A 15 12.37 6.22 -6.99
CA PRO A 15 11.50 5.61 -6.01
C PRO A 15 11.25 6.59 -4.87
N LEU A 16 9.99 6.97 -4.66
CA LEU A 16 9.60 7.88 -3.60
C LEU A 16 9.74 7.13 -2.26
N LEU A 17 10.60 7.64 -1.38
CA LEU A 17 10.91 7.02 -0.10
C LEU A 17 10.33 7.85 1.05
N VAL A 18 9.68 7.18 2.00
CA VAL A 18 9.19 7.77 3.25
C VAL A 18 10.17 7.45 4.37
N GLY A 19 10.63 8.47 5.07
CA GLY A 19 11.49 8.39 6.22
C GLY A 19 10.93 9.18 7.40
N PRO A 20 11.68 9.27 8.51
CA PRO A 20 11.25 10.00 9.70
C PRO A 20 10.95 11.48 9.41
N ASP A 21 11.71 12.09 8.49
CA ASP A 21 11.62 13.52 8.17
C ASP A 21 10.35 13.90 7.40
N ASN A 22 9.74 12.96 6.66
CA ASN A 22 8.61 13.24 5.76
C ASN A 22 7.38 12.36 6.00
N ALA A 23 7.40 11.44 6.97
CA ALA A 23 6.27 10.54 7.25
C ALA A 23 4.95 11.28 7.52
N VAL A 24 5.01 12.37 8.30
CA VAL A 24 3.82 13.17 8.60
C VAL A 24 3.28 13.84 7.34
N ALA A 25 4.15 14.41 6.51
CA ALA A 25 3.74 15.07 5.27
C ALA A 25 3.23 14.08 4.21
N ALA A 26 3.82 12.89 4.14
CA ALA A 26 3.50 11.89 3.12
C ALA A 26 2.31 11.00 3.48
N LEU A 27 2.15 10.64 4.76
CA LEU A 27 1.16 9.65 5.23
C LEU A 27 0.20 10.20 6.28
N GLY A 28 0.42 11.42 6.78
CA GLY A 28 -0.41 12.01 7.84
C GLY A 28 -0.20 11.39 9.22
N CYS A 29 0.83 10.57 9.42
CA CYS A 29 1.09 9.86 10.67
C CYS A 29 2.56 9.96 11.11
N SER A 30 2.83 9.61 12.36
CA SER A 30 4.19 9.59 12.90
C SER A 30 5.04 8.49 12.25
N TRP A 31 6.37 8.64 12.28
CA TRP A 31 7.29 7.62 11.76
C TRP A 31 7.10 6.24 12.39
N ARG A 32 6.78 6.20 13.70
CA ARG A 32 6.50 4.95 14.41
C ARG A 32 5.25 4.26 13.87
N GLU A 33 4.20 5.02 13.58
CA GLU A 33 2.97 4.50 12.98
C GLU A 33 3.19 4.06 11.54
N ALA A 34 3.95 4.82 10.75
CA ALA A 34 4.33 4.43 9.38
C ALA A 34 5.09 3.09 9.35
N LEU A 35 6.01 2.87 10.30
CA LEU A 35 6.72 1.60 10.44
C LEU A 35 5.78 0.45 10.84
N ALA A 36 4.84 0.71 11.75
CA ALA A 36 3.85 -0.29 12.15
C ALA A 36 2.94 -0.66 10.96
N LEU A 37 2.50 0.34 10.20
CA LEU A 37 1.67 0.17 9.01
C LEU A 37 2.39 -0.64 7.93
N ALA A 38 3.63 -0.27 7.59
CA ALA A 38 4.42 -1.00 6.62
C ALA A 38 4.59 -2.48 7.01
N ARG A 39 4.84 -2.76 8.30
CA ARG A 39 4.91 -4.14 8.81
C ARG A 39 3.59 -4.88 8.70
N SER A 40 2.46 -4.24 9.02
CA SER A 40 1.15 -4.90 8.98
C SER A 40 0.73 -5.29 7.56
N VAL A 41 1.16 -4.52 6.56
CA VAL A 41 0.89 -4.83 5.13
C VAL A 41 2.05 -5.54 4.42
N GLY A 42 3.08 -5.97 5.17
CA GLY A 42 4.19 -6.75 4.63
C GLY A 42 5.15 -5.97 3.71
N VAL A 43 5.17 -4.64 3.79
CA VAL A 43 6.05 -3.78 2.99
C VAL A 43 7.42 -3.68 3.66
N PRO A 44 8.51 -3.99 2.95
CA PRO A 44 9.85 -3.97 3.53
C PRO A 44 10.31 -2.54 3.82
N VAL A 45 11.04 -2.38 4.92
CA VAL A 45 11.81 -1.18 5.21
C VAL A 45 13.19 -1.35 4.58
N VAL A 46 13.57 -0.42 3.71
CA VAL A 46 14.88 -0.41 3.04
C VAL A 46 15.86 0.46 3.81
N GLU A 47 17.12 0.03 3.83
CA GLU A 47 18.22 0.80 4.42
C GLU A 47 19.00 1.51 3.31
N VAL A 48 19.13 2.84 3.41
CA VAL A 48 19.85 3.68 2.47
C VAL A 48 20.85 4.53 3.27
N GLY A 49 22.11 4.11 3.26
CA GLY A 49 23.12 4.64 4.18
C GLY A 49 22.73 4.31 5.63
N GLU A 50 22.65 5.33 6.48
CA GLU A 50 22.24 5.19 7.88
C GLU A 50 20.73 5.36 8.10
N ARG A 51 19.97 5.57 7.01
CA ARG A 51 18.54 5.87 7.08
C ARG A 51 17.71 4.63 6.78
N ARG A 52 16.65 4.44 7.56
CA ARG A 52 15.61 3.45 7.32
C ARG A 52 14.43 4.14 6.64
N LEU A 53 14.03 3.63 5.49
CA LEU A 53 13.04 4.25 4.62
C LEU A 53 12.00 3.21 4.16
N ILE A 54 10.79 3.66 3.88
CA ILE A 54 9.70 2.83 3.37
C ILE A 54 9.47 3.22 1.90
N PRO A 55 9.42 2.25 0.96
CA PRO A 55 9.05 2.52 -0.42
C PRO A 55 7.57 2.95 -0.50
N ALA A 56 7.32 4.25 -0.74
CA ALA A 56 5.99 4.84 -0.65
C ALA A 56 5.00 4.16 -1.62
N ARG A 57 5.47 3.86 -2.83
CA ARG A 57 4.67 3.20 -3.86
C ARG A 57 4.23 1.80 -3.44
N GLN A 58 5.14 0.99 -2.90
CA GLN A 58 4.80 -0.36 -2.43
C GLN A 58 3.84 -0.31 -1.25
N LEU A 59 4.00 0.68 -0.37
CA LEU A 59 3.07 0.92 0.73
C LEU A 59 1.66 1.26 0.22
N ALA A 60 1.55 2.18 -0.74
CA ALA A 60 0.27 2.53 -1.35
C ALA A 60 -0.40 1.33 -2.03
N GLU A 61 0.35 0.59 -2.86
CA GLU A 61 -0.16 -0.62 -3.55
C GLU A 61 -0.59 -1.72 -2.57
N ALA A 62 0.06 -1.84 -1.42
CA ALA A 62 -0.33 -2.81 -0.39
C ALA A 62 -1.59 -2.38 0.38
N LEU A 63 -1.73 -1.09 0.68
CA LEU A 63 -2.93 -0.54 1.31
C LEU A 63 -4.16 -0.62 0.39
N GLU A 64 -3.99 -0.32 -0.90
CA GLU A 64 -5.05 -0.45 -1.90
C GLU A 64 -5.54 -1.90 -2.02
N ARG A 65 -4.62 -2.88 -2.02
CA ARG A 65 -4.99 -4.30 -2.02
C ARG A 65 -5.75 -4.72 -0.76
N GLY A 66 -5.32 -4.25 0.42
CA GLY A 66 -6.02 -4.52 1.67
C GLY A 66 -7.40 -3.86 1.76
N ALA A 67 -7.61 -2.73 1.09
CA ALA A 67 -8.91 -2.07 0.98
C ALA A 67 -9.82 -2.68 -0.11
N ALA A 68 -9.22 -3.35 -1.11
CA ALA A 68 -9.93 -3.99 -2.22
C ALA A 68 -10.44 -5.40 -1.88
N GLU A 69 -10.00 -6.00 -0.77
CA GLU A 69 -10.70 -7.16 -0.21
C GLU A 69 -12.02 -6.67 0.39
N PRO A 70 -13.18 -7.04 -0.19
CA PRO A 70 -14.46 -6.59 0.31
C PRO A 70 -14.62 -7.09 1.74
N GLU A 71 -15.05 -6.21 2.65
CA GLU A 71 -15.72 -6.60 3.88
C GLU A 71 -16.68 -7.73 3.53
N LEU A 72 -16.37 -8.95 3.98
CA LEU A 72 -17.30 -10.06 3.86
C LEU A 72 -18.58 -9.60 4.52
N ASP A 73 -19.61 -9.40 3.71
CA ASP A 73 -20.92 -8.95 4.14
C ASP A 73 -21.31 -9.78 5.37
N PRO A 74 -21.35 -9.17 6.57
CA PRO A 74 -21.59 -9.91 7.80
C PRO A 74 -22.92 -10.66 7.72
N GLU A 75 -23.85 -10.20 6.88
CA GLU A 75 -25.13 -10.84 6.61
C GLU A 75 -24.97 -12.20 5.87
N ALA A 76 -24.04 -12.30 4.92
CA ALA A 76 -23.77 -13.55 4.21
C ALA A 76 -23.13 -14.61 5.12
N ALA A 77 -22.25 -14.20 6.04
CA ALA A 77 -21.64 -15.08 7.03
C ALA A 77 -22.69 -15.61 8.05
N VAL A 78 -23.67 -14.77 8.42
CA VAL A 78 -24.78 -15.15 9.30
C VAL A 78 -25.76 -16.09 8.60
N LEU A 79 -26.13 -15.83 7.34
CA LEU A 79 -27.01 -16.71 6.55
C LEU A 79 -26.42 -18.10 6.35
N ALA A 80 -25.12 -18.20 6.05
CA ALA A 80 -24.42 -19.49 5.92
C ALA A 80 -24.43 -20.30 7.23
N ARG A 81 -24.43 -19.63 8.38
CA ARG A 81 -24.48 -20.25 9.71
C ARG A 81 -25.91 -20.71 10.08
N LEU A 82 -26.92 -19.94 9.69
CA LEU A 82 -28.34 -20.26 9.94
C LEU A 82 -28.89 -21.39 9.04
N GLY A 83 -28.39 -21.50 7.80
CA GLY A 83 -28.81 -22.55 6.85
C GLY A 83 -28.37 -23.98 7.21
N ARG A 84 -27.42 -24.16 8.13
CA ARG A 84 -26.92 -25.50 8.55
C ARG A 84 -27.71 -26.17 9.68
N GLY A 85 -28.66 -25.49 10.31
CA GLY A 85 -29.33 -25.95 11.54
C GLY A 85 -30.67 -26.66 11.40
N ARG A 86 -31.15 -26.97 10.18
CA ARG A 86 -32.45 -27.63 9.97
C ARG A 86 -32.33 -28.83 9.02
N ARG A 87 -31.90 -29.97 9.54
CA ARG A 87 -32.26 -31.30 9.01
C ARG A 87 -32.50 -32.24 10.17
#